data_AF-A0A955QPR1-F1
#
_entry.id   AF-A0A955QPR1-F1
#
_cell.length_a   1.000
_cell.length_b   1.000
_cell.length_c   1.000
_cell.angle_alpha   90.00
_cell.angle_beta   90.00
_cell.angle_gamma   90.00
#
_symmetry.space_group_name_H-M   'P 1'
#
loop_
_entity.id
_entity.type
_entity.pdbx_description
1 polymer ?
#
loop_
_entity_poly.entity_id
_entity_poly.type
_entity_poly.pdbx_seq_one_letter_code
_entity_poly.pdbx_strand_id
1 'polypeptide(L)'
;LTDAYRPGARAINYRSEPFGINNMHVQHEYFGFEDESMAYSSYTFGDAGPTIPRSYLGDPAKFRLVHGGSEVFHSHHPHGGSIRWQRNPRATQMPVWTMGQNGPVKYPVIRTKSDRVDVEVIGPSEALDLETECGSGLCQWLAGDFLFHCHVAHHYVAGMWGYWRVYNTLQEPGIQNDVMAPLRELPDRLGRIHKPVSSDQLVGTTVNWFGNKFKIVDKGKSNWSADPAVVNIKDWVEMQLTNQGQPGNTASEEGQLKSYDATVVDWVWQGNKAMSEKEPTIGENPKYHPEWQGYTPGERRQIWFEPTTGKVAWPWLTPHFGKRNPFSNDHNPAPWLEMIRLNPDGTRSVETAKPG
;
A
#
# COMPACT_ATOMS: atom_id res chain seq x y z
N LEU A 1 -27.76 7.21 -1.28
CA LEU A 1 -26.30 7.26 -1.45
C LEU A 1 -25.67 5.90 -1.77
N THR A 2 -26.43 4.78 -1.81
CA THR A 2 -25.86 3.49 -2.26
C THR A 2 -26.64 2.98 -3.47
N ASP A 3 -25.90 2.64 -4.53
CA ASP A 3 -26.42 1.94 -5.71
C ASP A 3 -26.37 0.41 -5.53
N ALA A 4 -26.01 -0.07 -4.34
CA ALA A 4 -25.87 -1.50 -4.07
C ALA A 4 -27.24 -2.19 -3.95
N TYR A 5 -27.46 -3.23 -4.76
CA TYR A 5 -28.59 -4.13 -4.57
C TYR A 5 -28.36 -5.01 -3.33
N ARG A 6 -29.26 -4.92 -2.35
CA ARG A 6 -29.16 -5.60 -1.03
C ARG A 6 -27.79 -5.38 -0.37
N PRO A 7 -27.50 -4.16 0.08
CA PRO A 7 -26.22 -3.86 0.71
C PRO A 7 -25.97 -4.74 1.94
N GLY A 8 -24.73 -5.23 2.09
CA GLY A 8 -24.36 -6.16 3.15
C GLY A 8 -24.77 -7.62 2.90
N ALA A 9 -25.60 -7.90 1.88
CA ALA A 9 -25.99 -9.28 1.54
C ALA A 9 -24.92 -10.04 0.73
N ARG A 10 -23.85 -9.36 0.33
CA ARG A 10 -22.68 -9.93 -0.34
C ARG A 10 -21.46 -9.53 0.49
N ALA A 11 -21.23 -10.29 1.55
CA ALA A 11 -20.24 -9.95 2.57
C ALA A 11 -19.11 -10.98 2.63
N ILE A 12 -17.91 -10.52 2.97
CA ILE A 12 -16.78 -11.40 3.32
C ILE A 12 -16.93 -11.88 4.77
N ASN A 13 -17.42 -11.01 5.65
CA ASN A 13 -17.71 -11.30 7.04
C ASN A 13 -18.70 -10.26 7.61
N TYR A 14 -19.08 -10.38 8.88
CA TYR A 14 -20.03 -9.45 9.54
C TYR A 14 -19.52 -8.02 9.74
N ARG A 15 -18.29 -7.70 9.33
CA ARG A 15 -17.73 -6.34 9.28
C ARG A 15 -17.66 -5.78 7.86
N SER A 16 -18.30 -6.44 6.89
CA SER A 16 -18.38 -5.95 5.52
C SER A 16 -18.93 -4.54 5.46
N GLU A 17 -18.33 -3.77 4.56
CA GLU A 17 -18.56 -2.35 4.44
C GLU A 17 -19.05 -2.02 3.02
N PRO A 18 -20.37 -2.00 2.79
CA PRO A 18 -20.91 -1.62 1.49
C PRO A 18 -20.59 -0.17 1.16
N PHE A 19 -20.40 0.09 -0.13
CA PHE A 19 -20.21 1.44 -0.63
C PHE A 19 -21.47 2.27 -0.36
N GLY A 20 -21.29 3.52 0.07
CA GLY A 20 -22.37 4.50 0.13
C GLY A 20 -23.23 4.50 1.38
N ILE A 21 -23.09 3.51 2.27
CA ILE A 21 -23.89 3.42 3.50
C ILE A 21 -23.14 3.94 4.73
N ASN A 22 -21.84 3.68 4.81
CA ASN A 22 -21.06 4.04 5.97
C ASN A 22 -20.25 5.31 5.68
N ASN A 23 -18.97 5.17 5.33
CA ASN A 23 -18.04 6.30 5.22
C ASN A 23 -18.49 7.42 4.29
N MET A 24 -19.05 7.10 3.11
CA MET A 24 -19.49 8.12 2.16
C MET A 24 -20.72 8.89 2.64
N HIS A 25 -21.61 8.25 3.39
CA HIS A 25 -22.72 8.96 4.02
C HIS A 25 -22.20 9.89 5.12
N VAL A 26 -21.29 9.41 5.97
CA VAL A 26 -20.65 10.26 7.00
C VAL A 26 -19.86 11.41 6.38
N GLN A 27 -19.16 11.18 5.26
CA GLN A 27 -18.48 12.22 4.48
C GLN A 27 -19.46 13.30 4.01
N HIS A 28 -20.63 12.89 3.49
CA HIS A 28 -21.69 13.80 3.07
C HIS A 28 -22.22 14.63 4.24
N GLU A 29 -22.49 14.00 5.39
CA GLU A 29 -22.97 14.71 6.59
C GLU A 29 -21.94 15.71 7.12
N TYR A 30 -20.64 15.39 7.08
CA TYR A 30 -19.59 16.27 7.58
C TYR A 30 -19.26 17.42 6.64
N PHE A 31 -19.22 17.16 5.33
CA PHE A 31 -18.62 18.10 4.37
C PHE A 31 -19.54 18.53 3.24
N GLY A 32 -20.74 17.94 3.13
CA GLY A 32 -21.71 18.22 2.08
C GLY A 32 -21.37 17.59 0.72
N PHE A 33 -20.46 16.61 0.68
CA PHE A 33 -20.14 15.84 -0.53
C PHE A 33 -19.71 14.41 -0.20
N GLU A 34 -19.75 13.56 -1.21
CA GLU A 34 -19.32 12.18 -1.20
C GLU A 34 -18.52 11.86 -2.46
N ASP A 35 -17.51 10.99 -2.37
CA ASP A 35 -16.69 10.60 -3.51
C ASP A 35 -16.56 9.08 -3.63
N GLU A 36 -17.33 8.50 -4.56
CA GLU A 36 -17.31 7.06 -4.85
C GLU A 36 -15.96 6.57 -5.39
N SER A 37 -15.17 7.43 -6.02
CA SER A 37 -13.84 7.06 -6.50
C SER A 37 -12.86 6.73 -5.35
N MET A 38 -13.23 7.08 -4.11
CA MET A 38 -12.45 6.85 -2.89
C MET A 38 -12.95 5.67 -2.07
N ALA A 39 -13.93 4.92 -2.55
CA ALA A 39 -14.62 3.92 -1.73
C ALA A 39 -13.69 2.83 -1.14
N TYR A 40 -12.56 2.56 -1.78
CA TYR A 40 -11.52 1.63 -1.29
C TYR A 40 -10.41 2.29 -0.44
N SER A 41 -10.38 3.61 -0.33
CA SER A 41 -9.24 4.37 0.17
C SER A 41 -9.16 4.33 1.70
N SER A 42 -8.14 3.63 2.22
CA SER A 42 -7.80 3.64 3.65
C SER A 42 -7.25 4.99 4.12
N TYR A 43 -6.67 5.78 3.21
CA TYR A 43 -6.33 7.17 3.47
C TYR A 43 -7.59 8.03 3.67
N THR A 44 -8.59 7.88 2.81
CA THR A 44 -9.77 8.76 2.85
C THR A 44 -10.73 8.39 3.98
N PHE A 45 -10.80 7.12 4.37
CA PHE A 45 -11.82 6.66 5.31
C PHE A 45 -11.29 5.89 6.51
N GLY A 46 -9.97 5.72 6.64
CA GLY A 46 -9.39 4.76 7.57
C GLY A 46 -9.53 3.33 7.08
N ASP A 47 -8.99 2.40 7.86
CA ASP A 47 -8.89 1.01 7.42
C ASP A 47 -10.28 0.34 7.20
N ALA A 48 -10.39 -0.53 6.20
CA ALA A 48 -11.64 -1.20 5.88
C ALA A 48 -12.18 -2.03 7.05
N GLY A 49 -13.52 -2.08 7.20
CA GLY A 49 -14.17 -2.86 8.25
C GLY A 49 -13.84 -4.37 8.28
N PRO A 50 -13.79 -5.08 7.13
CA PRO A 50 -13.39 -6.49 7.07
C PRO A 50 -12.02 -6.75 7.69
N THR A 51 -11.81 -7.96 8.23
CA THR A 51 -10.47 -8.36 8.67
C THR A 51 -9.45 -8.17 7.56
N ILE A 52 -8.44 -7.35 7.82
CA ILE A 52 -7.31 -7.11 6.92
C ILE A 52 -6.25 -8.18 7.22
N PRO A 53 -5.97 -9.12 6.30
CA PRO A 53 -4.82 -9.99 6.41
C PRO A 53 -3.55 -9.14 6.38
N ARG A 54 -2.57 -9.48 7.21
CA ARG A 54 -1.33 -8.72 7.38
C ARG A 54 -0.13 -9.65 7.34
N SER A 55 0.92 -9.24 6.66
CA SER A 55 2.18 -9.97 6.62
C SER A 55 3.35 -9.05 6.35
N TYR A 56 4.56 -9.56 6.51
CA TYR A 56 5.77 -8.87 6.10
C TYR A 56 6.21 -9.27 4.69
N LEU A 57 6.97 -8.38 4.06
CA LEU A 57 7.47 -8.58 2.71
C LEU A 57 8.30 -9.89 2.60
N GLY A 58 7.85 -10.77 1.70
CA GLY A 58 8.43 -12.08 1.50
C GLY A 58 7.91 -13.21 2.38
N ASP A 59 6.98 -12.93 3.31
CA ASP A 59 6.31 -13.97 4.06
C ASP A 59 5.57 -14.95 3.14
N PRO A 60 5.56 -16.25 3.45
CA PRO A 60 4.77 -17.20 2.69
C PRO A 60 3.28 -16.88 2.88
N ALA A 61 2.52 -16.84 1.80
CA ALA A 61 1.09 -16.55 1.87
C ALA A 61 0.29 -17.46 0.94
N LYS A 62 -0.92 -17.84 1.38
CA LYS A 62 -1.93 -18.54 0.59
C LYS A 62 -3.30 -17.97 0.95
N PHE A 63 -4.22 -17.96 -0.01
CA PHE A 63 -5.62 -17.64 0.26
C PHE A 63 -6.42 -18.94 0.28
N ARG A 64 -7.07 -19.23 1.41
CA ARG A 64 -8.09 -20.28 1.45
C ARG A 64 -9.45 -19.62 1.31
N LEU A 65 -10.05 -19.80 0.14
CA LEU A 65 -11.39 -19.32 -0.13
C LEU A 65 -12.40 -20.35 0.34
N VAL A 66 -13.46 -19.87 0.98
CA VAL A 66 -14.61 -20.68 1.38
C VAL A 66 -15.86 -19.90 1.00
N HIS A 67 -16.69 -20.50 0.16
CA HIS A 67 -18.01 -19.98 -0.12
C HIS A 67 -19.00 -20.50 0.93
N GLY A 68 -19.31 -19.66 1.91
CA GLY A 68 -20.25 -20.00 2.99
C GLY A 68 -21.73 -19.77 2.66
N GLY A 69 -22.06 -19.30 1.45
CA GLY A 69 -23.42 -19.01 1.01
C GLY A 69 -24.02 -20.11 0.13
N SER A 70 -25.28 -19.91 -0.29
CA SER A 70 -26.07 -20.92 -1.01
C SER A 70 -26.54 -20.53 -2.42
N GLU A 71 -26.50 -19.25 -2.79
CA GLU A 71 -27.27 -18.76 -3.95
C GLU A 71 -26.44 -18.44 -5.19
N VAL A 72 -25.37 -17.65 -5.03
CA VAL A 72 -24.67 -16.99 -6.16
C VAL A 72 -23.22 -17.41 -6.25
N PHE A 73 -22.61 -17.26 -7.43
CA PHE A 73 -21.16 -17.44 -7.61
C PHE A 73 -20.41 -16.15 -7.26
N HIS A 74 -19.14 -16.29 -6.87
CA HIS A 74 -18.25 -15.18 -6.61
C HIS A 74 -16.93 -15.35 -7.35
N SER A 75 -16.49 -14.31 -8.05
CA SER A 75 -15.18 -14.28 -8.72
C SER A 75 -14.15 -13.64 -7.80
N HIS A 76 -13.38 -14.39 -7.03
CA HIS A 76 -12.36 -13.82 -6.16
C HIS A 76 -11.20 -13.27 -6.98
N HIS A 77 -10.90 -11.98 -6.82
CA HIS A 77 -9.80 -11.31 -7.48
C HIS A 77 -9.00 -10.47 -6.46
N PRO A 78 -7.80 -10.93 -6.06
CA PRO A 78 -6.80 -10.09 -5.42
C PRO A 78 -5.99 -9.31 -6.48
N HIS A 79 -5.57 -8.11 -6.11
CA HIS A 79 -4.77 -7.20 -6.91
C HIS A 79 -3.27 -7.42 -6.65
N GLY A 80 -2.46 -6.86 -7.53
CA GLY A 80 -1.00 -6.84 -7.45
C GLY A 80 -0.37 -7.05 -8.82
N GLY A 81 0.69 -6.33 -9.16
CA GLY A 81 1.25 -6.36 -10.53
C GLY A 81 1.89 -7.70 -10.95
N SER A 82 1.94 -8.69 -10.04
CA SER A 82 2.31 -10.07 -10.35
C SER A 82 1.38 -11.08 -9.66
N ILE A 83 0.14 -10.68 -9.37
CA ILE A 83 -0.82 -11.57 -8.71
C ILE A 83 -1.20 -12.68 -9.67
N ARG A 84 -0.79 -13.90 -9.33
CA ARG A 84 -1.18 -15.09 -10.07
C ARG A 84 -0.97 -16.33 -9.23
N TRP A 85 -1.78 -17.34 -9.51
CA TRP A 85 -1.68 -18.68 -8.95
C TRP A 85 -2.09 -19.70 -10.01
N GLN A 86 -1.93 -20.98 -9.71
CA GLN A 86 -2.39 -22.05 -10.59
C GLN A 86 -3.89 -22.25 -10.43
N ARG A 87 -4.65 -22.19 -11.54
CA ARG A 87 -6.10 -22.43 -11.55
C ARG A 87 -6.48 -23.71 -10.82
N ASN A 88 -5.80 -24.81 -11.13
CA ASN A 88 -6.03 -26.09 -10.47
C ASN A 88 -5.13 -26.20 -9.22
N PRO A 89 -5.70 -26.23 -8.00
CA PRO A 89 -4.91 -26.43 -6.80
C PRO A 89 -4.10 -27.72 -6.88
N ARG A 90 -2.87 -27.70 -6.35
CA ARG A 90 -1.96 -28.86 -6.30
C ARG A 90 -1.55 -29.43 -7.67
N ALA A 91 -1.83 -28.74 -8.78
CA ALA A 91 -1.36 -29.15 -10.10
C ALA A 91 0.18 -29.13 -10.21
N THR A 92 0.85 -28.33 -9.38
CA THR A 92 2.28 -28.46 -9.08
C THR A 92 2.48 -28.87 -7.63
N GLN A 93 3.59 -29.56 -7.38
CA GLN A 93 4.10 -29.81 -6.03
C GLN A 93 5.17 -28.77 -5.64
N MET A 94 5.52 -27.84 -6.52
CA MET A 94 6.49 -26.79 -6.21
C MET A 94 5.88 -25.75 -5.26
N PRO A 95 6.56 -25.38 -4.16
CA PRO A 95 6.06 -24.39 -3.21
C PRO A 95 6.22 -22.97 -3.75
N VAL A 96 5.46 -22.64 -4.80
CA VAL A 96 5.58 -21.36 -5.51
C VAL A 96 5.33 -20.16 -4.59
N TRP A 97 4.52 -20.36 -3.56
CA TRP A 97 4.16 -19.41 -2.50
C TRP A 97 5.30 -19.00 -1.56
N THR A 98 6.50 -19.58 -1.70
CA THR A 98 7.69 -19.19 -0.93
C THR A 98 8.85 -18.67 -1.77
N MET A 99 8.71 -18.57 -3.10
CA MET A 99 9.86 -18.26 -3.97
C MET A 99 10.36 -16.82 -3.82
N GLY A 100 9.47 -15.89 -3.49
CA GLY A 100 9.85 -14.56 -3.07
C GLY A 100 10.27 -14.63 -1.61
N GLN A 101 11.52 -15.00 -1.34
CA GLN A 101 12.09 -14.82 0.00
C GLN A 101 13.18 -13.76 -0.01
N ASN A 102 13.91 -13.53 -1.09
CA ASN A 102 15.08 -12.65 -1.03
C ASN A 102 15.06 -11.56 -2.11
N GLY A 103 13.87 -11.11 -2.50
CA GLY A 103 13.69 -10.10 -3.54
C GLY A 103 12.79 -10.56 -4.67
N PRO A 104 12.72 -9.76 -5.75
CA PRO A 104 11.83 -10.01 -6.87
C PRO A 104 12.26 -11.24 -7.67
N VAL A 105 11.26 -11.96 -8.19
CA VAL A 105 11.45 -13.16 -9.02
C VAL A 105 10.85 -12.88 -10.40
N LYS A 106 11.69 -12.42 -11.34
CA LYS A 106 11.24 -12.00 -12.69
C LYS A 106 10.65 -13.16 -13.50
N TYR A 107 11.30 -14.32 -13.44
CA TYR A 107 10.94 -15.50 -14.22
C TYR A 107 10.81 -16.74 -13.33
N PRO A 108 9.74 -16.85 -12.52
CA PRO A 108 9.52 -18.05 -11.73
C PRO A 108 9.32 -19.22 -12.69
N VAL A 109 10.11 -20.27 -12.50
CA VAL A 109 10.01 -21.49 -13.30
C VAL A 109 8.78 -22.25 -12.83
N ILE A 110 7.72 -22.21 -13.62
CA ILE A 110 6.48 -22.96 -13.36
C ILE A 110 6.37 -24.07 -14.40
N ARG A 111 6.52 -25.33 -13.95
CA ARG A 111 6.35 -26.53 -14.79
C ARG A 111 5.08 -27.25 -14.35
N THR A 112 3.95 -26.85 -14.92
CA THR A 112 2.63 -27.40 -14.60
C THR A 112 1.76 -27.45 -15.86
N LYS A 113 0.71 -28.28 -15.84
CA LYS A 113 -0.34 -28.30 -16.87
C LYS A 113 -1.53 -27.39 -16.53
N SER A 114 -1.48 -26.69 -15.40
CA SER A 114 -2.48 -25.70 -15.01
C SER A 114 -2.18 -24.33 -15.60
N ASP A 115 -3.23 -23.62 -16.02
CA ASP A 115 -3.12 -22.20 -16.32
C ASP A 115 -2.79 -21.39 -15.07
N ARG A 116 -2.19 -20.22 -15.30
CA ARG A 116 -1.98 -19.18 -14.29
C ARG A 116 -3.08 -18.14 -14.42
N VAL A 117 -3.70 -17.82 -13.30
CA VAL A 117 -4.87 -16.93 -13.24
C VAL A 117 -4.73 -15.96 -12.08
N ASP A 118 -5.43 -14.83 -12.19
CA ASP A 118 -5.56 -13.77 -11.20
C ASP A 118 -7.00 -13.60 -10.69
N VAL A 119 -7.91 -14.41 -11.20
CA VAL A 119 -9.32 -14.47 -10.80
C VAL A 119 -9.79 -15.92 -10.81
N GLU A 120 -10.54 -16.31 -9.79
CA GLU A 120 -11.16 -17.63 -9.72
C GLU A 120 -12.61 -17.53 -9.28
N VAL A 121 -13.48 -18.27 -9.99
CA VAL A 121 -14.90 -18.35 -9.65
C VAL A 121 -15.08 -19.46 -8.63
N ILE A 122 -15.79 -19.17 -7.55
CA ILE A 122 -16.22 -20.14 -6.55
C ILE A 122 -17.75 -20.11 -6.43
N GLY A 123 -18.35 -21.29 -6.44
CA GLY A 123 -19.78 -21.52 -6.23
C GLY A 123 -20.14 -21.87 -4.79
N PRO A 124 -21.43 -21.97 -4.47
CA PRO A 124 -21.91 -22.36 -3.15
C PRO A 124 -21.25 -23.64 -2.63
N SER A 125 -20.83 -23.62 -1.35
CA SER A 125 -20.17 -24.76 -0.68
C SER A 125 -18.82 -25.20 -1.26
N GLU A 126 -18.24 -24.44 -2.19
CA GLU A 126 -16.88 -24.70 -2.66
C GLU A 126 -15.83 -24.08 -1.72
N ALA A 127 -14.71 -24.77 -1.61
CA ALA A 127 -13.51 -24.25 -0.95
C ALA A 127 -12.30 -24.48 -1.85
N LEU A 128 -11.45 -23.47 -1.95
CA LEU A 128 -10.31 -23.48 -2.85
C LEU A 128 -9.08 -22.87 -2.20
N ASP A 129 -7.95 -23.56 -2.32
CA ASP A 129 -6.65 -23.04 -1.89
C ASP A 129 -5.95 -22.38 -3.07
N LEU A 130 -5.72 -21.07 -2.98
CA LEU A 130 -4.92 -20.29 -3.91
C LEU A 130 -3.49 -20.17 -3.38
N GLU A 131 -2.55 -20.69 -4.15
CA GLU A 131 -1.13 -20.56 -3.86
C GLU A 131 -0.54 -19.42 -4.69
N THR A 132 -0.63 -18.20 -4.14
CA THR A 132 -0.09 -17.00 -4.79
C THR A 132 1.40 -17.15 -5.01
N GLU A 133 1.85 -16.94 -6.25
CA GLU A 133 3.28 -17.02 -6.55
C GLU A 133 4.07 -16.00 -5.71
N CYS A 134 5.19 -16.46 -5.16
CA CYS A 134 6.14 -15.69 -4.38
C CYS A 134 5.65 -15.14 -3.03
N GLY A 135 4.41 -15.44 -2.61
CA GLY A 135 3.90 -15.06 -1.29
C GLY A 135 3.69 -13.55 -1.13
N SER A 136 4.03 -13.02 0.05
CA SER A 136 3.79 -11.63 0.45
C SER A 136 4.61 -10.63 -0.35
N GLY A 137 3.91 -9.72 -1.01
CA GLY A 137 4.49 -8.79 -1.98
C GLY A 137 4.72 -9.39 -3.36
N LEU A 138 4.32 -10.65 -3.57
CA LEU A 138 4.28 -11.33 -4.86
C LEU A 138 5.67 -11.38 -5.51
N CYS A 139 5.74 -11.77 -6.79
CA CYS A 139 7.02 -11.91 -7.46
C CYS A 139 7.68 -10.55 -7.80
N GLN A 140 6.94 -9.45 -7.68
CA GLN A 140 7.46 -8.09 -7.80
C GLN A 140 8.15 -7.58 -6.52
N TRP A 141 7.94 -8.23 -5.38
CA TRP A 141 8.51 -7.81 -4.09
C TRP A 141 8.03 -6.44 -3.60
N LEU A 142 6.71 -6.27 -3.54
CA LEU A 142 6.05 -5.02 -3.24
C LEU A 142 5.43 -5.00 -1.82
N ALA A 143 5.75 -3.98 -1.01
CA ALA A 143 4.96 -3.66 0.17
C ALA A 143 3.77 -2.76 -0.22
N GLY A 144 2.59 -2.95 0.37
CA GLY A 144 1.40 -2.28 -0.13
C GLY A 144 0.11 -2.87 0.42
N ASP A 145 -0.99 -2.19 0.11
CA ASP A 145 -2.34 -2.73 0.31
C ASP A 145 -2.80 -3.37 -1.01
N PHE A 146 -2.91 -4.69 -1.02
CA PHE A 146 -3.39 -5.45 -2.17
C PHE A 146 -4.89 -5.67 -2.03
N LEU A 147 -5.68 -4.87 -2.74
CA LEU A 147 -7.13 -5.00 -2.78
C LEU A 147 -7.53 -6.42 -3.18
N PHE A 148 -8.50 -7.02 -2.51
CA PHE A 148 -9.18 -8.20 -3.00
C PHE A 148 -10.69 -8.00 -2.93
N HIS A 149 -11.39 -8.48 -3.94
CA HIS A 149 -12.83 -8.32 -4.01
C HIS A 149 -13.47 -9.43 -4.85
N CYS A 150 -14.79 -9.52 -4.78
CA CYS A 150 -15.54 -10.23 -5.80
C CYS A 150 -15.53 -9.40 -7.10
N HIS A 151 -15.16 -9.98 -8.23
CA HIS A 151 -15.09 -9.30 -9.53
C HIS A 151 -16.46 -9.17 -10.23
N VAL A 152 -17.55 -9.53 -9.54
CA VAL A 152 -18.91 -9.18 -9.94
C VAL A 152 -19.23 -7.81 -9.32
N ALA A 153 -19.44 -6.79 -10.15
CA ALA A 153 -19.47 -5.40 -9.70
C ALA A 153 -20.42 -5.14 -8.52
N HIS A 154 -21.67 -5.59 -8.65
CA HIS A 154 -22.67 -5.43 -7.60
C HIS A 154 -22.29 -6.11 -6.27
N HIS A 155 -21.43 -7.13 -6.28
CA HIS A 155 -21.00 -7.81 -5.06
C HIS A 155 -19.98 -6.98 -4.26
N TYR A 156 -18.98 -6.38 -4.91
CA TYR A 156 -18.01 -5.56 -4.17
C TYR A 156 -18.64 -4.26 -3.66
N VAL A 157 -19.52 -3.63 -4.45
CA VAL A 157 -20.26 -2.43 -4.01
C VAL A 157 -21.15 -2.76 -2.80
N ALA A 158 -21.72 -3.98 -2.76
CA ALA A 158 -22.51 -4.46 -1.63
C ALA A 158 -21.69 -4.93 -0.41
N GLY A 159 -20.35 -4.82 -0.45
CA GLY A 159 -19.47 -5.07 0.70
C GLY A 159 -18.53 -6.27 0.57
N MET A 160 -18.42 -6.90 -0.60
CA MET A 160 -17.54 -8.05 -0.84
C MET A 160 -16.15 -7.61 -1.31
N TRP A 161 -15.45 -6.84 -0.47
CA TRP A 161 -14.09 -6.35 -0.71
C TRP A 161 -13.29 -6.28 0.59
N GLY A 162 -11.99 -6.15 0.47
CA GLY A 162 -11.02 -5.91 1.54
C GLY A 162 -9.64 -5.76 0.92
N TYR A 163 -8.59 -5.71 1.73
CA TYR A 163 -7.22 -5.74 1.21
C TYR A 163 -6.29 -6.49 2.14
N TRP A 164 -5.21 -6.99 1.55
CA TRP A 164 -4.10 -7.61 2.24
C TRP A 164 -2.96 -6.60 2.36
N ARG A 165 -2.58 -6.26 3.59
CA ARG A 165 -1.50 -5.30 3.86
C ARG A 165 -0.17 -6.03 4.04
N VAL A 166 0.82 -5.66 3.23
CA VAL A 166 2.20 -6.16 3.31
C VAL A 166 3.13 -5.04 3.75
N TYR A 167 3.79 -5.22 4.89
CA TYR A 167 4.73 -4.26 5.46
C TYR A 167 6.18 -4.56 5.03
N ASN A 168 6.99 -3.52 4.84
CA ASN A 168 8.45 -3.62 4.62
C ASN A 168 9.30 -3.26 5.86
N THR A 169 8.67 -2.83 6.95
CA THR A 169 9.33 -2.47 8.21
C THR A 169 8.54 -3.01 9.38
N LEU A 170 9.22 -3.21 10.51
CA LEU A 170 8.65 -3.86 11.68
C LEU A 170 7.51 -3.02 12.30
N GLN A 171 6.39 -3.66 12.64
CA GLN A 171 5.23 -3.02 13.26
C GLN A 171 5.19 -3.31 14.77
N GLU A 172 5.85 -2.46 15.55
CA GLU A 172 5.91 -2.49 17.02
C GLU A 172 5.43 -1.15 17.61
N PRO A 173 4.97 -1.12 18.88
CA PRO A 173 4.58 0.11 19.54
C PRO A 173 5.67 1.19 19.49
N GLY A 174 5.31 2.39 19.02
CA GLY A 174 6.19 3.55 18.85
C GLY A 174 6.84 3.66 17.47
N ILE A 175 6.77 2.61 16.63
CA ILE A 175 7.34 2.59 15.27
C ILE A 175 6.37 2.01 14.24
N GLN A 176 5.11 1.78 14.61
CA GLN A 176 4.07 1.29 13.70
C GLN A 176 3.53 2.41 12.80
N ASN A 177 3.16 2.04 11.57
CA ASN A 177 2.69 2.97 10.54
C ASN A 177 1.18 3.21 10.60
N ASP A 178 0.42 2.26 11.15
CA ASP A 178 -1.03 2.31 11.25
C ASP A 178 -1.52 1.97 12.67
N VAL A 179 -2.84 2.03 12.87
CA VAL A 179 -3.51 1.77 14.15
C VAL A 179 -3.65 0.28 14.47
N MET A 180 -3.15 -0.62 13.61
CA MET A 180 -3.32 -2.04 13.81
C MET A 180 -2.45 -2.55 14.95
N ALA A 181 -2.91 -3.64 15.59
CA ALA A 181 -2.14 -4.30 16.65
C ALA A 181 -0.75 -4.72 16.13
N PRO A 182 0.32 -4.68 16.95
CA PRO A 182 1.67 -5.08 16.54
C PRO A 182 1.70 -6.42 15.81
N LEU A 183 2.52 -6.53 14.77
CA LEU A 183 2.65 -7.73 13.94
C LEU A 183 3.97 -8.42 14.26
N ARG A 184 3.91 -9.70 14.64
CA ARG A 184 5.11 -10.50 14.89
C ARG A 184 5.64 -11.08 13.59
N GLU A 185 6.96 -11.17 13.48
CA GLU A 185 7.60 -11.99 12.46
C GLU A 185 7.25 -13.47 12.65
N LEU A 186 7.32 -14.24 11.57
CA LEU A 186 7.13 -15.68 11.62
C LEU A 186 8.27 -16.35 12.40
N PRO A 187 7.99 -17.44 13.16
CA PRO A 187 9.00 -18.07 14.02
C PRO A 187 10.26 -18.56 13.29
N ASP A 188 10.13 -18.96 12.02
CA ASP A 188 11.22 -19.43 11.15
C ASP A 188 11.99 -18.29 10.47
N ARG A 189 11.62 -17.02 10.72
CA ARG A 189 12.12 -15.84 10.00
C ARG A 189 12.37 -14.62 10.89
N LEU A 190 12.66 -14.85 12.16
CA LEU A 190 12.95 -13.78 13.12
C LEU A 190 14.16 -12.94 12.72
N GLY A 191 14.09 -11.62 12.94
CA GLY A 191 15.17 -10.68 12.71
C GLY A 191 15.41 -10.32 11.24
N ARG A 192 14.44 -10.63 10.37
CA ARG A 192 14.52 -10.38 8.94
C ARG A 192 13.99 -9.01 8.55
N ILE A 193 12.99 -8.53 9.28
CA ILE A 193 12.35 -7.23 9.05
C ILE A 193 12.98 -6.20 9.97
N HIS A 194 13.57 -5.16 9.37
CA HIS A 194 14.22 -4.11 10.12
C HIS A 194 13.23 -3.13 10.76
N LYS A 195 13.66 -2.54 11.86
CA LYS A 195 12.99 -1.36 12.42
C LYS A 195 13.13 -0.20 11.42
N PRO A 196 12.08 0.61 11.24
CA PRO A 196 12.17 1.77 10.37
C PRO A 196 13.12 2.83 10.94
N VAL A 197 13.64 3.67 10.05
CA VAL A 197 14.48 4.83 10.38
C VAL A 197 13.90 6.10 9.74
N SER A 198 14.19 7.27 10.30
CA SER A 198 13.85 8.54 9.65
C SER A 198 14.87 8.87 8.55
N SER A 199 14.48 9.75 7.61
CA SER A 199 15.32 10.07 6.44
C SER A 199 16.70 10.65 6.80
N ASP A 200 16.83 11.38 7.90
CA ASP A 200 18.13 11.87 8.39
C ASP A 200 19.08 10.75 8.82
N GLN A 201 18.54 9.62 9.29
CA GLN A 201 19.33 8.45 9.66
C GLN A 201 19.81 7.63 8.45
N LEU A 202 19.26 7.88 7.26
CA LEU A 202 19.79 7.31 6.01
C LEU A 202 21.07 8.02 5.56
N VAL A 203 21.32 9.26 6.01
CA VAL A 203 22.53 10.01 5.64
C VAL A 203 23.79 9.27 6.07
N GLY A 204 24.76 9.16 5.16
CA GLY A 204 26.03 8.45 5.41
C GLY A 204 25.93 6.94 5.22
N THR A 205 24.73 6.39 5.00
CA THR A 205 24.52 4.98 4.71
C THR A 205 24.63 4.70 3.21
N THR A 206 24.70 3.42 2.85
CA THR A 206 24.53 2.94 1.48
C THR A 206 23.29 2.07 1.43
N VAL A 207 22.32 2.46 0.61
CA VAL A 207 21.07 1.74 0.44
C VAL A 207 21.09 0.90 -0.83
N ASN A 208 20.33 -0.19 -0.84
CA ASN A 208 20.25 -1.13 -1.95
C ASN A 208 18.82 -1.19 -2.51
N TRP A 209 18.64 -0.74 -3.75
CA TRP A 209 17.38 -0.86 -4.48
C TRP A 209 17.51 -1.92 -5.58
N PHE A 210 16.96 -3.11 -5.33
CA PHE A 210 16.95 -4.25 -6.27
C PHE A 210 18.33 -4.59 -6.87
N GLY A 211 19.39 -4.55 -6.05
CA GLY A 211 20.76 -4.87 -6.44
C GLY A 211 21.62 -3.64 -6.72
N ASN A 212 21.01 -2.50 -7.03
CA ASN A 212 21.71 -1.24 -7.27
C ASN A 212 21.99 -0.52 -5.95
N LYS A 213 23.24 -0.08 -5.76
CA LYS A 213 23.68 0.59 -4.53
C LYS A 213 23.70 2.11 -4.71
N PHE A 214 23.28 2.83 -3.68
CA PHE A 214 23.25 4.29 -3.66
C PHE A 214 23.82 4.80 -2.34
N LYS A 215 24.81 5.68 -2.39
CA LYS A 215 25.38 6.33 -1.21
C LYS A 215 24.58 7.60 -0.90
N ILE A 216 24.00 7.67 0.29
CA ILE A 216 23.14 8.80 0.69
C ILE A 216 23.97 9.88 1.40
N VAL A 217 23.83 11.13 0.97
CA VAL A 217 24.54 12.30 1.53
C VAL A 217 23.58 13.42 1.95
N ASP A 218 23.97 14.25 2.90
CA ASP A 218 23.18 15.38 3.40
C ASP A 218 23.24 16.62 2.50
N LYS A 219 24.38 16.84 1.85
CA LYS A 219 24.71 18.07 1.12
C LYS A 219 25.28 17.77 -0.25
N GLY A 220 25.20 18.78 -1.12
CA GLY A 220 25.63 18.70 -2.51
C GLY A 220 24.55 18.14 -3.42
N LYS A 221 24.77 18.28 -4.73
CA LYS A 221 23.88 17.72 -5.76
C LYS A 221 24.12 16.21 -5.89
N SER A 222 23.06 15.47 -6.23
CA SER A 222 23.19 14.06 -6.59
C SER A 222 24.14 13.88 -7.78
N ASN A 223 25.06 12.92 -7.66
CA ASN A 223 25.98 12.49 -8.70
C ASN A 223 25.59 11.07 -9.16
N TRP A 224 24.78 11.03 -10.21
CA TRP A 224 24.26 9.81 -10.82
C TRP A 224 25.28 9.06 -11.68
N SER A 225 26.41 9.70 -12.01
CA SER A 225 27.50 9.08 -12.79
C SER A 225 28.57 8.41 -11.91
N ALA A 226 28.49 8.55 -10.58
CA ALA A 226 29.37 7.85 -9.66
C ALA A 226 28.99 6.36 -9.52
N ASP A 227 29.93 5.53 -9.07
CA ASP A 227 29.71 4.11 -8.78
C ASP A 227 30.19 3.77 -7.34
N PRO A 228 29.28 3.50 -6.38
CA PRO A 228 27.83 3.65 -6.49
C PRO A 228 27.41 5.11 -6.64
N ALA A 229 26.21 5.35 -7.20
CA ALA A 229 25.66 6.70 -7.34
C ALA A 229 25.56 7.39 -5.97
N VAL A 230 25.90 8.67 -5.92
CA VAL A 230 25.84 9.47 -4.68
C VAL A 230 24.59 10.33 -4.75
N VAL A 231 23.63 10.11 -3.85
CA VAL A 231 22.31 10.74 -3.93
C VAL A 231 22.08 11.61 -2.70
N ASN A 232 21.64 12.85 -2.92
CA ASN A 232 21.20 13.73 -1.85
C ASN A 232 19.96 13.14 -1.19
N ILE A 233 19.88 13.18 0.14
CA ILE A 233 18.73 12.65 0.89
C ILE A 233 17.39 13.25 0.43
N LYS A 234 17.36 14.53 0.04
CA LYS A 234 16.14 15.17 -0.44
C LYS A 234 15.68 14.61 -1.77
N ASP A 235 16.59 14.44 -2.72
CA ASP A 235 16.30 13.80 -4.00
C ASP A 235 15.82 12.36 -3.79
N TRP A 236 16.47 11.62 -2.88
CA TRP A 236 16.11 10.23 -2.57
C TRP A 236 14.69 10.09 -2.02
N VAL A 237 14.27 10.98 -1.12
CA VAL A 237 12.92 10.97 -0.55
C VAL A 237 11.89 11.45 -1.57
N GLU A 238 12.15 12.57 -2.25
CA GLU A 238 11.18 13.19 -3.17
C GLU A 238 10.86 12.34 -4.40
N MET A 239 11.74 11.43 -4.80
CA MET A 239 11.43 10.46 -5.85
C MET A 239 10.38 9.41 -5.43
N GLN A 240 10.20 9.18 -4.12
CA GLN A 240 9.29 8.16 -3.57
C GLN A 240 7.93 8.72 -3.16
N LEU A 241 7.89 10.00 -2.76
CA LEU A 241 6.70 10.65 -2.23
C LEU A 241 6.03 11.52 -3.28
N THR A 242 4.71 11.65 -3.20
CA THR A 242 3.97 12.66 -3.97
C THR A 242 4.58 14.05 -3.75
N ASN A 243 4.50 14.92 -4.75
CA ASN A 243 5.03 16.29 -4.66
C ASN A 243 4.59 17.00 -3.37
N GLN A 244 5.51 17.74 -2.78
CA GLN A 244 5.23 18.57 -1.61
C GLN A 244 4.32 19.74 -2.00
N GLY A 245 3.26 19.95 -1.24
CA GLY A 245 2.39 21.11 -1.41
C GLY A 245 1.07 20.97 -0.67
N GLN A 246 0.36 22.10 -0.51
CA GLN A 246 -0.96 22.11 0.09
C GLN A 246 -2.02 21.91 -0.99
N PRO A 247 -2.86 20.86 -0.91
CA PRO A 247 -3.94 20.63 -1.88
C PRO A 247 -4.79 21.88 -2.10
N GLY A 248 -5.01 22.26 -3.36
CA GLY A 248 -5.77 23.46 -3.70
C GLY A 248 -5.08 24.79 -3.34
N ASN A 249 -3.77 24.76 -3.04
CA ASN A 249 -2.96 25.94 -2.69
C ASN A 249 -3.54 26.75 -1.51
N THR A 250 -4.06 26.07 -0.49
CA THR A 250 -4.68 26.71 0.67
C THR A 250 -4.19 26.12 1.99
N ALA A 251 -4.00 26.99 2.98
CA ALA A 251 -3.61 26.60 4.34
C ALA A 251 -4.78 26.08 5.18
N SER A 252 -6.03 26.29 4.73
CA SER A 252 -7.22 25.77 5.40
C SER A 252 -7.36 24.27 5.18
N GLU A 253 -7.48 23.49 6.25
CA GLU A 253 -7.69 22.03 6.18
C GLU A 253 -8.97 21.67 5.39
N GLU A 254 -10.07 22.38 5.64
CA GLU A 254 -11.32 22.22 4.90
C GLU A 254 -11.15 22.60 3.42
N GLY A 255 -10.37 23.66 3.14
CA GLY A 255 -10.05 24.07 1.79
C GLY A 255 -9.25 23.01 1.02
N GLN A 256 -8.26 22.39 1.68
CA GLN A 256 -7.48 21.30 1.11
C GLN A 256 -8.37 20.09 0.81
N LEU A 257 -9.24 19.72 1.75
CA LEU A 257 -10.17 18.61 1.62
C LEU A 257 -11.13 18.82 0.43
N LYS A 258 -11.72 20.02 0.29
CA LYS A 258 -12.67 20.35 -0.79
C LYS A 258 -12.01 20.65 -2.14
N SER A 259 -10.69 20.82 -2.18
CA SER A 259 -9.96 21.15 -3.42
C SER A 259 -9.95 20.03 -4.46
N TYR A 260 -10.16 18.77 -4.02
CA TYR A 260 -10.05 17.58 -4.85
C TYR A 260 -8.66 17.39 -5.51
N ASP A 261 -7.64 18.03 -4.98
CA ASP A 261 -6.29 18.01 -5.53
C ASP A 261 -5.50 16.80 -5.01
N ALA A 262 -5.19 15.88 -5.92
CA ALA A 262 -4.38 14.68 -5.66
C ALA A 262 -2.92 14.84 -6.10
N THR A 263 -2.51 16.02 -6.58
CA THR A 263 -1.18 16.22 -7.18
C THR A 263 -0.10 16.51 -6.15
N VAL A 264 -0.49 16.91 -4.94
CA VAL A 264 0.41 17.30 -3.84
C VAL A 264 -0.05 16.74 -2.50
N VAL A 265 0.90 16.61 -1.57
CA VAL A 265 0.67 16.27 -0.16
C VAL A 265 1.46 17.24 0.72
N ASP A 266 0.86 17.70 1.83
CA ASP A 266 1.44 18.71 2.71
C ASP A 266 2.52 18.12 3.64
N TRP A 267 3.37 17.20 3.17
CA TRP A 267 4.53 16.73 3.92
C TRP A 267 5.65 17.79 3.88
N VAL A 268 6.47 17.92 4.92
CA VAL A 268 7.48 19.00 5.04
C VAL A 268 8.85 18.48 5.44
N TRP A 269 9.88 19.30 5.21
CA TRP A 269 11.23 19.04 5.71
C TRP A 269 11.46 19.69 7.09
N GLN A 270 11.98 18.92 8.03
CA GLN A 270 12.58 19.40 9.28
C GLN A 270 14.07 19.04 9.29
N GLY A 271 14.91 19.94 8.78
CA GLY A 271 16.30 19.60 8.46
C GLY A 271 16.36 18.55 7.36
N ASN A 272 16.92 17.36 7.67
CA ASN A 272 16.94 16.19 6.78
C ASN A 272 15.83 15.17 7.11
N LYS A 273 14.93 15.48 8.04
CA LYS A 273 13.76 14.64 8.34
C LYS A 273 12.59 15.02 7.46
N ALA A 274 12.05 14.05 6.71
CA ALA A 274 10.77 14.16 6.04
C ALA A 274 9.66 13.93 7.08
N MET A 275 8.75 14.88 7.18
CA MET A 275 7.65 14.89 8.14
C MET A 275 6.34 14.82 7.35
N SER A 276 5.39 14.01 7.81
CA SER A 276 4.07 13.82 7.21
C SER A 276 3.28 15.12 7.10
N GLU A 277 2.13 15.07 6.43
CA GLU A 277 1.07 16.04 6.65
C GLU A 277 0.67 16.09 8.14
N LYS A 278 0.09 17.20 8.58
CA LYS A 278 -0.40 17.33 9.96
C LYS A 278 -1.49 16.29 10.20
N GLU A 279 -1.54 15.70 11.38
CA GLU A 279 -2.68 14.87 11.78
C GLU A 279 -3.99 15.68 11.65
N PRO A 280 -5.06 15.08 11.11
CA PRO A 280 -6.30 15.80 10.81
C PRO A 280 -6.95 16.35 12.08
N THR A 281 -7.60 17.50 11.96
CA THR A 281 -8.36 18.13 13.05
C THR A 281 -9.83 18.32 12.73
N ILE A 282 -10.24 18.09 11.48
CA ILE A 282 -11.65 18.12 11.05
C ILE A 282 -12.12 16.73 10.60
N GLY A 283 -13.42 16.47 10.75
CA GLY A 283 -14.04 15.20 10.36
C GLY A 283 -13.58 14.04 11.23
N GLU A 284 -14.25 13.83 12.36
CA GLU A 284 -13.95 12.73 13.28
C GLU A 284 -13.96 11.40 12.52
N ASN A 285 -12.82 10.72 12.46
CA ASN A 285 -12.73 9.42 11.81
C ASN A 285 -12.95 8.31 12.84
N PRO A 286 -14.09 7.57 12.81
CA PRO A 286 -14.36 6.53 13.79
C PRO A 286 -13.38 5.35 13.73
N LYS A 287 -12.52 5.29 12.70
CA LYS A 287 -11.57 4.22 12.45
C LYS A 287 -10.12 4.64 12.62
N TYR A 288 -9.88 5.92 12.93
CA TYR A 288 -8.53 6.45 13.06
C TYR A 288 -8.50 7.57 14.10
N HIS A 289 -7.68 7.36 15.14
CA HIS A 289 -7.35 8.37 16.12
C HIS A 289 -5.83 8.34 16.33
N PRO A 290 -5.11 9.46 16.12
CA PRO A 290 -3.64 9.50 16.22
C PRO A 290 -3.13 9.06 17.60
N GLU A 291 -3.92 9.28 18.65
CA GLU A 291 -3.61 8.91 20.03
C GLU A 291 -3.47 7.39 20.22
N TRP A 292 -4.14 6.58 19.38
CA TRP A 292 -4.01 5.12 19.41
C TRP A 292 -2.59 4.65 19.04
N GLN A 293 -1.85 5.49 18.31
CA GLN A 293 -0.44 5.27 17.99
C GLN A 293 0.51 6.07 18.91
N GLY A 294 -0.03 6.85 19.86
CA GLY A 294 0.74 7.74 20.72
C GLY A 294 1.09 9.08 20.09
N TYR A 295 0.38 9.51 19.05
CA TYR A 295 0.56 10.81 18.40
C TYR A 295 -0.46 11.84 18.88
N THR A 296 -0.11 13.12 18.75
CA THR A 296 -0.97 14.26 19.10
C THR A 296 -1.70 14.77 17.85
N PRO A 297 -3.03 15.00 17.88
CA PRO A 297 -3.74 15.68 16.80
C PRO A 297 -3.10 17.02 16.40
N GLY A 298 -3.10 17.34 15.10
CA GLY A 298 -2.52 18.56 14.53
C GLY A 298 -0.98 18.59 14.44
N GLU A 299 -0.27 17.65 15.06
CA GLU A 299 1.18 17.52 14.92
C GLU A 299 1.57 16.72 13.67
N ARG A 300 2.81 16.89 13.22
CA ARG A 300 3.38 16.08 12.13
C ARG A 300 4.21 14.96 12.73
N ARG A 301 4.21 13.80 12.08
CA ARG A 301 5.10 12.69 12.45
C ARG A 301 6.16 12.47 11.39
N GLN A 302 7.28 11.86 11.79
CA GLN A 302 8.32 11.53 10.83
C GLN A 302 7.87 10.44 9.86
N ILE A 303 8.23 10.58 8.59
CA ILE A 303 8.04 9.53 7.59
C ILE A 303 9.13 8.49 7.77
N TRP A 304 8.71 7.23 7.82
CA TRP A 304 9.56 6.08 8.08
C TRP A 304 10.13 5.49 6.78
N PHE A 305 11.34 4.95 6.86
CA PHE A 305 12.04 4.29 5.76
C PHE A 305 12.66 2.98 6.22
N GLU A 306 12.73 2.00 5.34
CA GLU A 306 13.47 0.76 5.56
C GLU A 306 14.97 1.05 5.42
N PRO A 307 15.80 0.74 6.43
CA PRO A 307 17.17 1.23 6.53
C PRO A 307 18.13 0.65 5.48
N THR A 308 17.93 -0.59 5.02
CA THR A 308 18.88 -1.24 4.10
C THR A 308 18.65 -0.88 2.64
N THR A 309 17.42 -0.52 2.31
CA THR A 309 16.98 -0.26 0.96
C THR A 309 16.60 1.20 0.73
N GLY A 310 16.46 2.00 1.81
CA GLY A 310 16.09 3.42 1.75
C GLY A 310 14.65 3.64 1.34
N LYS A 311 13.86 2.57 1.35
CA LYS A 311 12.53 2.50 0.77
C LYS A 311 11.49 3.03 1.75
N VAL A 312 10.54 3.85 1.32
CA VAL A 312 9.48 4.37 2.22
C VAL A 312 8.72 3.22 2.89
N ALA A 313 8.50 3.34 4.19
CA ALA A 313 7.76 2.35 4.97
C ALA A 313 6.27 2.43 4.62
N TRP A 314 5.63 1.28 4.42
CA TRP A 314 4.20 1.22 4.09
C TRP A 314 3.34 0.96 5.34
N PRO A 315 2.15 1.56 5.47
CA PRO A 315 1.69 2.77 4.76
C PRO A 315 2.45 4.02 5.24
N TRP A 316 2.61 5.02 4.39
CA TRP A 316 3.30 6.28 4.77
C TRP A 316 2.34 7.45 5.01
N LEU A 317 1.12 7.36 4.48
CA LEU A 317 0.06 8.36 4.65
C LEU A 317 -0.78 8.03 5.89
N THR A 318 -1.24 9.08 6.56
CA THR A 318 -2.22 9.00 7.65
C THR A 318 -3.63 9.17 7.12
N PRO A 319 -4.62 8.45 7.65
CA PRO A 319 -6.00 8.67 7.26
C PRO A 319 -6.45 10.12 7.48
N HIS A 320 -7.01 10.75 6.44
CA HIS A 320 -7.65 12.07 6.44
C HIS A 320 -9.09 11.92 5.96
N PHE A 321 -10.05 12.01 6.89
CA PHE A 321 -11.43 11.66 6.58
C PHE A 321 -12.00 12.54 5.46
N GLY A 322 -12.42 11.92 4.36
CA GLY A 322 -13.01 12.61 3.20
C GLY A 322 -12.01 13.28 2.24
N LYS A 323 -10.71 13.25 2.53
CA LYS A 323 -9.67 13.83 1.66
C LYS A 323 -9.24 12.87 0.56
N ARG A 324 -8.97 13.40 -0.63
CA ARG A 324 -8.53 12.60 -1.79
C ARG A 324 -7.12 12.03 -1.58
N ASN A 325 -6.95 10.71 -1.73
CA ASN A 325 -5.64 10.07 -1.80
C ASN A 325 -4.81 10.65 -2.95
N PRO A 326 -3.51 10.88 -2.72
CA PRO A 326 -2.66 11.47 -3.74
C PRO A 326 -2.39 10.49 -4.88
N PHE A 327 -2.04 11.05 -6.05
CA PHE A 327 -1.37 10.31 -7.09
C PHE A 327 0.05 9.96 -6.68
N SER A 328 0.59 8.90 -7.29
CA SER A 328 2.02 8.63 -7.24
C SER A 328 2.80 9.78 -7.87
N ASN A 329 4.02 9.99 -7.39
CA ASN A 329 4.92 10.98 -7.97
C ASN A 329 5.11 10.72 -9.47
N ASP A 330 5.14 11.80 -10.27
CA ASP A 330 5.24 11.76 -11.73
C ASP A 330 4.22 10.84 -12.44
N HIS A 331 3.04 10.62 -11.83
CA HIS A 331 2.02 9.67 -12.29
C HIS A 331 2.58 8.26 -12.54
N ASN A 332 3.60 7.89 -11.77
CA ASN A 332 4.28 6.62 -11.93
C ASN A 332 3.33 5.47 -11.59
N PRO A 333 3.04 4.52 -12.50
CA PRO A 333 2.16 3.40 -12.20
C PRO A 333 2.78 2.40 -11.20
N ALA A 334 4.08 2.49 -10.92
CA ALA A 334 4.79 1.61 -10.00
C ALA A 334 5.88 2.37 -9.21
N PRO A 335 5.52 3.39 -8.40
CA PRO A 335 6.48 4.25 -7.69
C PRO A 335 7.39 3.47 -6.75
N TRP A 336 6.93 2.29 -6.35
CA TRP A 336 7.59 1.44 -5.40
C TRP A 336 8.50 0.37 -6.05
N LEU A 337 8.37 0.15 -7.36
CA LEU A 337 9.30 -0.68 -8.13
C LEU A 337 10.39 0.19 -8.77
N GLU A 338 10.03 1.40 -9.19
CA GLU A 338 10.84 2.23 -10.05
C GLU A 338 10.68 3.72 -9.73
N MET A 339 11.32 4.19 -8.67
CA MET A 339 11.28 5.60 -8.28
C MET A 339 12.26 6.49 -9.09
N ILE A 340 13.31 5.90 -9.68
CA ILE A 340 14.39 6.65 -10.31
C ILE A 340 14.06 6.85 -11.78
N ARG A 341 13.53 8.03 -12.13
CA ARG A 341 13.27 8.46 -13.51
C ARG A 341 14.14 9.64 -13.84
N LEU A 342 15.26 9.38 -14.50
CA LEU A 342 16.26 10.39 -14.82
C LEU A 342 16.59 10.39 -16.31
N ASN A 343 16.77 11.58 -16.86
CA ASN A 343 17.37 11.79 -18.16
C ASN A 343 18.88 11.48 -18.09
N PRO A 344 19.56 11.30 -19.24
CA PRO A 344 21.01 11.06 -19.27
C PRO A 344 21.86 12.15 -18.61
N ASP A 345 21.32 13.36 -18.47
CA ASP A 345 21.96 14.50 -17.79
C ASP A 345 21.70 14.53 -16.27
N GLY A 346 20.98 13.54 -15.73
CA GLY A 346 20.65 13.42 -14.31
C GLY A 346 19.46 14.27 -13.85
N THR A 347 18.75 14.96 -14.76
CA THR A 347 17.50 15.66 -14.45
C THR A 347 16.32 14.69 -14.37
N ARG A 348 15.25 15.05 -13.64
CA ARG A 348 14.03 14.21 -13.58
C ARG A 348 13.41 14.03 -14.96
N SER A 349 13.03 12.80 -15.27
CA SER A 349 12.36 12.43 -16.51
C SER A 349 10.87 12.22 -16.28
N VAL A 350 10.05 12.74 -17.18
CA VAL A 350 8.61 12.48 -17.24
C VAL A 350 8.28 11.23 -18.06
N GLU A 351 9.29 10.67 -18.75
CA GLU A 351 9.12 9.48 -19.56
C GLU A 351 9.06 8.22 -18.69
N THR A 352 8.40 7.19 -19.22
CA THR A 352 8.46 5.87 -18.59
C THR A 352 9.90 5.38 -18.70
N ALA A 353 10.45 4.83 -17.62
CA ALA A 353 11.77 4.25 -17.70
C ALA A 353 11.81 3.12 -18.73
N LYS A 354 12.93 3.03 -19.44
CA LYS A 354 13.11 1.99 -20.45
C LYS A 354 13.32 0.65 -19.73
N PRO A 355 12.74 -0.45 -20.22
CA PRO A 355 13.05 -1.78 -19.71
C PRO A 355 14.57 -2.02 -19.75
N GLY A 356 15.18 -2.25 -18.58
CA GLY A 356 16.58 -2.60 -18.39
C GLY A 356 16.71 -3.96 -17.74
#